data_AF-A0A8T4T9C7-F1
#
_entry.id   AF-A0A8T4T9C7-F1
#
_cell.length_a   1.000
_cell.length_b   1.000
_cell.length_c   1.000
_cell.angle_alpha   90.00
_cell.angle_beta   90.00
_cell.angle_gamma   90.00
#
_symmetry.space_group_name_H-M   'P 1'
#
loop_
_entity.id
_entity.type
_entity.pdbx_description
1 polymer ?
#
loop_
_entity_poly.entity_id
_entity_poly.type
_entity_poly.pdbx_seq_one_letter_code
_entity_poly.pdbx_strand_id
1 'polypeptide(L)'
;MIYDIGNLALLPIRSNDDFSRRLANHFGLSDPDKLVINRAWSNGEYCPIITDILDKDSEPRLEGRTACIVYSYTQSYLSNTEAFARILLLSDAAYRNGADDVVLIMAESLFDRQDLDPSIKYKHGFGDISDKLRKKALCMQGQAFSLESVVGHFRHAGISRVLTLDRHSNESERVYAHIYSKDASEVLFNLDPVPIFVNYALQLPIDLSDSGQNLVLLAPDKNAWGSVDTFQGLSGLCNASVVYCDKNREVPNDPNRLKASISKTSDNFRGVKDKIVVAIDDKADTMGTLRTTLVEDLTTDGKPRQLHAFITHMIMSTRSAYEDIYTHRINLHGSNSHPNMTFKKDEPGVENITVIDFTPYFAWALVNHVLPGIPIQECTKENLDNFRELYSVIKQGKIVDYMS
;
A
#
# COMPACT_ATOMS: atom_id res chain seq x y z
N MET A 1 11.41 18.00 19.17
CA MET A 1 11.05 17.15 20.34
C MET A 1 11.31 15.72 19.93
N ILE A 2 12.10 14.98 20.70
CA ILE A 2 12.21 13.52 20.53
C ILE A 2 10.98 12.94 21.21
N TYR A 3 10.09 12.28 20.46
CA TYR A 3 8.92 11.62 21.05
C TYR A 3 9.39 10.44 21.91
N ASP A 4 8.80 10.25 23.08
CA ASP A 4 9.16 9.13 23.95
C ASP A 4 8.57 7.83 23.41
N ILE A 5 9.42 7.06 22.72
CA ILE A 5 9.08 5.75 22.14
C ILE A 5 8.59 4.77 23.22
N GLY A 6 9.00 4.96 24.49
CA GLY A 6 8.55 4.13 25.61
C GLY A 6 7.05 4.22 25.91
N ASN A 7 6.38 5.27 25.42
CA ASN A 7 4.93 5.47 25.61
C ASN A 7 4.08 4.85 24.48
N LEU A 8 4.69 4.19 23.50
CA LEU A 8 3.96 3.51 22.43
C LEU A 8 3.47 2.13 22.89
N ALA A 9 2.18 1.88 22.70
CA ALA A 9 1.58 0.55 22.84
C ALA A 9 1.21 0.02 21.45
N LEU A 10 2.00 -0.90 20.90
CA LEU A 10 1.69 -1.55 19.62
C LEU A 10 0.67 -2.68 19.86
N LEU A 11 -0.54 -2.51 19.33
CA LEU A 11 -1.68 -3.39 19.54
C LEU A 11 -2.08 -4.07 18.21
N PRO A 12 -1.58 -5.27 17.93
CA PRO A 12 -1.88 -5.97 16.69
C PRO A 12 -3.29 -6.55 16.72
N ILE A 13 -4.03 -6.44 15.60
CA ILE A 13 -5.41 -6.97 15.49
C ILE A 13 -5.51 -8.49 15.38
N ARG A 14 -4.36 -9.18 15.44
CA ARG A 14 -4.22 -10.63 15.43
C ARG A 14 -2.93 -11.04 16.13
N SER A 15 -2.88 -12.27 16.61
CA SER A 15 -1.67 -12.85 17.15
C SER A 15 -0.65 -13.20 16.06
N ASN A 16 0.64 -13.15 16.40
CA ASN A 16 1.76 -13.47 15.52
C ASN A 16 1.78 -12.60 14.24
N ASP A 17 1.51 -11.30 14.40
CA ASP A 17 1.61 -10.34 13.30
C ASP A 17 3.08 -9.94 13.06
N ASP A 18 3.66 -10.44 11.96
CA ASP A 18 5.07 -10.22 11.60
C ASP A 18 5.39 -8.74 11.42
N PHE A 19 4.49 -7.97 10.80
CA PHE A 19 4.64 -6.53 10.59
C PHE A 19 4.73 -5.78 11.93
N SER A 20 3.84 -6.10 12.87
CA SER A 20 3.81 -5.52 14.22
C SER A 20 5.06 -5.88 15.02
N ARG A 21 5.54 -7.13 14.93
CA ARG A 21 6.79 -7.56 15.58
C ARG A 21 8.01 -6.85 15.00
N ARG A 22 8.06 -6.64 13.69
CA ARG A 22 9.12 -5.86 13.02
C ARG A 22 9.11 -4.40 13.47
N LEU A 23 7.93 -3.78 13.60
CA LEU A 23 7.80 -2.43 14.18
C LEU A 23 8.32 -2.40 15.62
N ALA A 24 7.89 -3.34 16.47
CA ALA A 24 8.35 -3.43 17.85
C ALA A 24 9.88 -3.58 17.94
N ASN A 25 10.47 -4.45 17.11
CA ASN A 25 11.91 -4.64 17.04
C ASN A 25 12.65 -3.36 16.61
N HIS A 26 12.11 -2.62 15.64
CA HIS A 26 12.69 -1.36 15.17
C HIS A 26 12.74 -0.31 16.31
N PHE A 27 11.73 -0.31 17.18
CA PHE A 27 11.66 0.58 18.34
C PHE A 27 12.33 0.03 19.61
N GLY A 28 12.82 -1.20 19.61
CA GLY A 28 13.34 -1.87 20.81
C GLY A 28 12.25 -2.16 21.87
N LEU A 29 10.99 -2.28 21.46
CA LEU A 29 9.86 -2.58 22.33
C LEU A 29 9.71 -4.08 22.61
N SER A 30 8.99 -4.42 23.67
CA SER A 30 8.62 -5.80 23.97
C SER A 30 7.69 -6.39 22.90
N ASP A 31 7.61 -7.73 22.88
CA ASP A 31 6.71 -8.46 21.98
C ASP A 31 5.25 -7.95 22.05
N PRO A 32 4.71 -7.39 20.94
CA PRO A 32 3.39 -6.77 20.93
C PRO A 32 2.25 -7.78 21.14
N ASP A 33 2.48 -9.07 20.88
CA ASP A 33 1.48 -10.12 21.13
C ASP A 33 1.17 -10.30 22.62
N LYS A 34 2.01 -9.78 23.51
CA LYS A 34 1.78 -9.82 24.96
C LYS A 34 0.92 -8.66 25.48
N LEU A 35 0.61 -7.68 24.63
CA LEU A 35 -0.22 -6.52 24.99
C LEU A 35 -1.69 -6.70 24.62
N VAL A 36 -2.01 -7.68 23.76
CA VAL A 36 -3.38 -7.93 23.30
C VAL A 36 -3.69 -9.42 23.26
N ILE A 37 -4.71 -9.83 24.02
CA ILE A 37 -5.36 -11.12 23.81
C ILE A 37 -6.42 -10.93 22.72
N ASN A 38 -6.11 -11.43 21.53
CA ASN A 38 -6.98 -11.44 20.36
C ASN A 38 -8.07 -12.53 20.47
N ARG A 39 -8.87 -12.51 21.54
CA ARG A 39 -9.89 -13.52 21.84
C ARG A 39 -11.06 -13.43 20.87
N ALA A 40 -11.57 -14.59 20.45
CA ALA A 40 -12.86 -14.73 19.79
C ALA A 40 -13.73 -15.74 20.56
N TRP A 41 -15.02 -15.47 20.69
CA TRP A 41 -15.99 -16.43 21.21
C TRP A 41 -16.20 -17.59 20.22
N SER A 42 -16.80 -18.69 20.69
CA SER A 42 -17.02 -19.88 19.85
C SER A 42 -17.89 -19.63 18.62
N ASN A 43 -18.69 -18.56 18.61
CA ASN A 43 -19.51 -18.12 17.48
C ASN A 43 -18.79 -17.14 16.54
N GLY A 44 -17.52 -16.80 16.80
CA GLY A 44 -16.72 -15.90 15.97
C GLY A 44 -16.75 -14.42 16.38
N GLU A 45 -17.48 -14.05 17.43
CA GLU A 45 -17.47 -12.67 17.94
C GLU A 45 -16.09 -12.32 18.52
N TYR A 46 -15.45 -11.30 17.95
CA TYR A 46 -14.18 -10.81 18.43
C TYR A 46 -14.34 -10.01 19.73
N CYS A 47 -13.51 -10.28 20.71
CA CYS A 47 -13.55 -9.64 22.03
C CYS A 47 -12.11 -9.38 22.52
N PRO A 48 -11.46 -8.30 22.06
CA PRO A 48 -10.09 -8.00 22.42
C PRO A 48 -9.97 -7.72 23.91
N ILE A 49 -8.85 -8.13 24.50
CA ILE A 49 -8.47 -7.71 25.84
C ILE A 49 -7.08 -7.10 25.74
N ILE A 50 -6.97 -5.83 26.10
CA ILE A 50 -5.68 -5.15 26.27
C ILE A 50 -5.13 -5.58 27.62
N THR A 51 -3.94 -6.16 27.63
CA THR A 51 -3.31 -6.69 28.82
C THR A 51 -2.24 -5.75 29.34
N ASP A 52 -2.26 -5.53 30.64
CA ASP A 52 -1.12 -4.98 31.37
C ASP A 52 -0.09 -6.10 31.51
N ILE A 53 1.07 -5.97 30.90
CA ILE A 53 2.22 -6.66 31.48
C ILE A 53 2.61 -5.81 32.67
N LEU A 54 1.94 -6.06 33.80
CA LEU A 54 2.44 -6.15 35.17
C LEU A 54 1.25 -5.94 36.13
N ASP A 55 0.77 -7.07 36.66
CA ASP A 55 -0.20 -7.24 37.75
C ASP A 55 -1.65 -7.54 37.36
N LYS A 56 -2.21 -8.61 37.94
CA LYS A 56 -3.62 -9.00 37.74
C LYS A 56 -4.57 -8.16 38.60
N ASP A 57 -4.00 -7.41 39.54
CA ASP A 57 -4.68 -6.61 40.54
C ASP A 57 -4.61 -5.09 40.25
N SER A 58 -3.91 -4.67 39.18
CA SER A 58 -3.94 -3.31 38.66
C SER A 58 -4.98 -3.19 37.54
N GLU A 59 -5.68 -2.05 37.49
CA GLU A 59 -6.47 -1.71 36.31
C GLU A 59 -5.49 -1.52 35.13
N PRO A 60 -5.56 -2.33 34.05
CA PRO A 60 -4.75 -2.06 32.87
C PRO A 60 -5.17 -0.69 32.38
N ARG A 61 -4.28 0.31 32.38
CA ARG A 61 -4.61 1.66 31.89
C ARG A 61 -3.62 2.05 30.81
N LEU A 62 -4.14 2.56 29.69
CA LEU A 62 -3.34 3.16 28.62
C LEU A 62 -3.13 4.67 28.84
N GLU A 63 -3.50 5.20 30.01
CA GLU A 63 -3.24 6.58 30.40
C GLU A 63 -1.75 6.93 30.21
N GLY A 64 -1.46 8.05 29.53
CA GLY A 64 -0.10 8.45 29.20
C GLY A 64 0.53 7.73 28.01
N ARG A 65 -0.20 6.82 27.34
CA ARG A 65 0.28 6.05 26.19
C ARG A 65 -0.44 6.39 24.90
N THR A 66 0.29 6.30 23.79
CA THR A 66 -0.29 6.29 22.45
C THR A 66 -0.51 4.84 22.02
N ALA A 67 -1.77 4.47 21.78
CA ALA A 67 -2.15 3.16 21.29
C ALA A 67 -2.03 3.13 19.76
N CYS A 68 -1.13 2.29 19.24
CA CYS A 68 -0.93 2.08 17.82
C CYS A 68 -1.60 0.76 17.42
N ILE A 69 -2.78 0.85 16.80
CA ILE A 69 -3.52 -0.30 16.27
C ILE A 69 -2.86 -0.72 14.97
N VAL A 70 -2.35 -1.95 14.88
CA VAL A 70 -1.57 -2.40 13.72
C VAL A 70 -2.34 -3.42 12.88
N TYR A 71 -2.47 -3.12 11.60
CA TYR A 71 -3.05 -3.97 10.57
C TYR A 71 -2.09 -4.14 9.39
N SER A 72 -1.78 -5.40 9.07
CA SER A 72 -1.21 -5.81 7.79
C SER A 72 -2.06 -6.94 7.20
N TYR A 73 -2.16 -7.01 5.87
CA TYR A 73 -2.98 -8.03 5.23
C TYR A 73 -2.37 -9.43 5.48
N THR A 74 -3.17 -10.48 5.61
CA THR A 74 -2.69 -11.87 5.44
C THR A 74 -3.78 -12.75 4.86
N GLN A 75 -3.50 -13.46 3.75
CA GLN A 75 -4.51 -14.31 3.07
C GLN A 75 -5.05 -15.48 3.91
N SER A 76 -4.42 -15.82 5.03
CA SER A 76 -4.64 -17.10 5.68
C SER A 76 -5.64 -17.11 6.85
N TYR A 77 -6.05 -15.97 7.42
CA TYR A 77 -6.85 -15.99 8.67
C TYR A 77 -7.95 -14.95 8.83
N LEU A 78 -7.92 -13.81 8.13
CA LEU A 78 -8.89 -12.72 8.34
C LEU A 78 -9.39 -12.17 7.01
N SER A 79 -10.71 -12.11 6.84
CA SER A 79 -11.30 -11.33 5.73
C SER A 79 -11.12 -9.83 6.00
N ASN A 80 -11.15 -8.99 4.96
CA ASN A 80 -11.12 -7.53 5.13
C ASN A 80 -12.27 -7.00 6.01
N THR A 81 -13.44 -7.64 5.95
CA THR A 81 -14.59 -7.31 6.81
C THR A 81 -14.33 -7.69 8.27
N GLU A 82 -13.70 -8.83 8.53
CA GLU A 82 -13.31 -9.22 9.89
C GLU A 82 -12.19 -8.32 10.42
N ALA A 83 -11.19 -8.00 9.61
CA ALA A 83 -10.12 -7.06 9.96
C ALA A 83 -10.70 -5.69 10.32
N PHE A 84 -11.66 -5.19 9.54
CA PHE A 84 -12.40 -3.96 9.86
C PHE A 84 -13.06 -4.04 11.24
N ALA A 85 -13.85 -5.09 11.52
CA ALA A 85 -14.49 -5.24 12.83
C ALA A 85 -13.48 -5.32 13.98
N ARG A 86 -12.35 -6.03 13.78
CA ARG A 86 -11.27 -6.15 14.78
C ARG A 86 -10.58 -4.83 15.06
N ILE A 87 -10.28 -4.04 14.02
CA ILE A 87 -9.73 -2.69 14.15
C ILE A 87 -10.66 -1.84 15.01
N LEU A 88 -11.96 -1.81 14.71
CA LEU A 88 -12.92 -1.00 15.46
C LEU A 88 -12.99 -1.40 16.94
N LEU A 89 -13.15 -2.68 17.23
CA LEU A 89 -13.32 -3.17 18.59
C LEU A 89 -12.06 -3.01 19.43
N LEU A 90 -10.87 -3.19 18.83
CA LEU A 90 -9.60 -2.97 19.54
C LEU A 90 -9.30 -1.48 19.74
N SER A 91 -9.65 -0.63 18.77
CA SER A 91 -9.50 0.83 18.90
C SER A 91 -10.42 1.39 19.98
N ASP A 92 -11.70 0.99 20.00
CA ASP A 92 -12.66 1.41 21.03
C ASP A 92 -12.20 0.92 22.41
N ALA A 93 -11.70 -0.32 22.51
CA ALA A 93 -11.11 -0.82 23.75
C ALA A 93 -9.91 0.03 24.21
N ALA A 94 -9.01 0.42 23.30
CA ALA A 94 -7.85 1.24 23.64
C ALA A 94 -8.26 2.65 24.09
N TYR A 95 -9.18 3.29 23.36
CA TYR A 95 -9.72 4.59 23.68
C TYR A 95 -10.42 4.60 25.05
N ARG A 96 -11.31 3.63 25.31
CA ARG A 96 -11.99 3.49 26.60
C ARG A 96 -11.07 3.14 27.75
N ASN A 97 -9.91 2.56 27.44
CA ASN A 97 -8.88 2.26 28.42
C ASN A 97 -7.94 3.44 28.72
N GLY A 98 -8.30 4.65 28.27
CA GLY A 98 -7.63 5.89 28.65
C GLY A 98 -6.39 6.23 27.82
N ALA A 99 -6.20 5.61 26.65
CA ALA A 99 -5.12 6.01 25.74
C ALA A 99 -5.19 7.52 25.44
N ASP A 100 -4.05 8.21 25.56
CA ASP A 100 -3.94 9.64 25.24
C ASP A 100 -4.23 9.89 23.75
N ASP A 101 -3.89 8.90 22.91
CA ASP A 101 -4.18 8.92 21.49
C ASP A 101 -4.29 7.51 20.91
N VAL A 102 -5.10 7.35 19.85
CA VAL A 102 -5.26 6.08 19.13
C VAL A 102 -4.91 6.28 17.66
N VAL A 103 -3.76 5.75 17.25
CA VAL A 103 -3.23 5.80 15.89
C VAL A 103 -3.46 4.46 15.22
N LEU A 104 -4.06 4.47 14.03
CA LEU A 104 -4.23 3.27 13.22
C LEU A 104 -3.11 3.18 12.18
N ILE A 105 -2.31 2.11 12.24
CA ILE A 105 -1.26 1.79 11.27
C ILE A 105 -1.78 0.69 10.35
N MET A 106 -2.01 1.02 9.08
CA MET A 106 -2.55 0.12 8.07
C MET A 106 -1.57 -0.04 6.92
N ALA A 107 -0.95 -1.21 6.79
CA ALA A 107 -0.03 -1.44 5.69
C ALA A 107 -0.74 -1.41 4.31
N GLU A 108 -2.03 -1.76 4.26
CA GLU A 108 -2.92 -1.55 3.12
C GLU A 108 -4.22 -0.89 3.61
N SER A 109 -4.70 0.13 2.90
CA SER A 109 -5.99 0.77 3.19
C SER A 109 -7.18 -0.15 2.87
N LEU A 110 -8.09 -0.30 3.84
CA LEU A 110 -9.31 -1.10 3.70
C LEU A 110 -10.36 -0.38 2.84
N PHE A 111 -10.96 -1.11 1.90
CA PHE A 111 -12.06 -0.64 1.03
C PHE A 111 -11.73 0.61 0.18
N ASP A 112 -10.46 0.93 -0.02
CA ASP A 112 -10.00 2.14 -0.72
C ASP A 112 -10.36 2.21 -2.20
N ARG A 113 -10.68 1.09 -2.85
CA ARG A 113 -11.23 1.06 -4.22
C ARG A 113 -12.70 1.50 -4.32
N GLN A 114 -13.37 1.69 -3.18
CA GLN A 114 -14.77 2.10 -3.06
C GLN A 114 -14.85 3.53 -2.48
N ASP A 115 -14.07 4.42 -3.10
CA ASP A 115 -13.73 5.77 -2.65
C ASP A 115 -14.50 6.90 -3.35
N LEU A 116 -15.46 6.56 -4.21
CA LEU A 116 -16.28 7.54 -4.91
C LEU A 116 -17.72 7.51 -4.42
N ASP A 117 -18.26 8.70 -4.14
CA ASP A 117 -19.65 8.89 -3.71
C ASP A 117 -20.64 8.42 -4.80
N PRO A 118 -21.42 7.33 -4.58
CA PRO A 118 -22.40 6.84 -5.54
C PRO A 118 -23.59 7.80 -5.70
N SER A 119 -23.78 8.74 -4.77
CA SER A 119 -24.82 9.77 -4.79
C SER A 119 -24.42 11.05 -5.54
N ILE A 120 -23.21 11.13 -6.09
CA ILE A 120 -22.68 12.32 -6.79
C ILE A 120 -23.62 12.87 -7.88
N LYS A 121 -24.36 11.99 -8.56
CA LYS A 121 -25.38 12.36 -9.57
C LYS A 121 -26.58 13.13 -9.00
N TYR A 122 -26.91 12.92 -7.73
CA TYR A 122 -27.99 13.62 -7.04
C TYR A 122 -27.52 14.94 -6.44
N LYS A 123 -26.27 15.01 -5.96
CA LYS A 123 -25.68 16.20 -5.33
C LYS A 123 -25.36 17.32 -6.33
N HIS A 124 -24.95 16.99 -7.56
CA HIS A 124 -24.52 18.00 -8.55
C HIS A 124 -25.52 18.27 -9.69
N GLY A 125 -26.62 17.51 -9.78
CA GLY A 125 -27.49 17.53 -10.96
C GLY A 125 -26.77 16.98 -12.21
N PHE A 126 -27.51 16.42 -13.16
CA PHE A 126 -26.90 15.75 -14.33
C PHE A 126 -26.18 16.70 -15.31
N GLY A 127 -26.31 18.02 -15.17
CA GLY A 127 -25.74 19.02 -16.08
C GLY A 127 -24.29 19.40 -15.80
N ASP A 128 -23.80 19.20 -14.57
CA ASP A 128 -22.53 19.80 -14.11
C ASP A 128 -21.36 18.81 -14.02
N ILE A 129 -21.51 17.58 -14.53
CA ILE A 129 -20.47 16.54 -14.49
C ILE A 129 -20.06 16.05 -15.88
N SER A 130 -18.78 15.70 -16.03
CA SER A 130 -18.26 15.15 -17.30
C SER A 130 -18.94 13.83 -17.68
N ASP A 131 -19.01 13.53 -18.98
CA ASP A 131 -19.59 12.27 -19.49
C ASP A 131 -18.92 11.02 -18.88
N LYS A 132 -17.61 11.08 -18.64
CA LYS A 132 -16.86 10.00 -17.98
C LYS A 132 -17.35 9.80 -16.54
N LEU A 133 -17.47 10.89 -15.78
CA LEU A 133 -17.96 10.83 -14.41
C LEU A 133 -19.42 10.39 -14.35
N ARG A 134 -20.25 10.84 -15.30
CA ARG A 134 -21.63 10.39 -15.45
C ARG A 134 -21.72 8.88 -15.70
N LYS A 135 -20.93 8.33 -16.63
CA LYS A 135 -20.87 6.88 -16.87
C LYS A 135 -20.44 6.13 -15.62
N LYS A 136 -19.39 6.60 -14.93
CA LYS A 136 -18.94 6.00 -13.65
C LYS A 136 -20.05 6.01 -12.60
N ALA A 137 -20.75 7.14 -12.41
CA ALA A 137 -21.88 7.27 -11.49
C ALA A 137 -23.05 6.34 -11.83
N LEU A 138 -23.32 6.07 -13.11
CA LEU A 138 -24.33 5.08 -13.53
C LEU A 138 -23.91 3.65 -13.16
N CYS A 139 -22.63 3.31 -13.23
CA CYS A 139 -22.13 1.98 -12.86
C CYS A 139 -22.15 1.73 -11.35
N MET A 140 -22.25 2.77 -10.52
CA MET A 140 -22.20 2.69 -9.05
C MET A 140 -23.59 2.76 -8.39
N GLN A 141 -24.67 2.74 -9.16
CA GLN A 141 -26.02 2.86 -8.59
C GLN A 141 -26.34 1.72 -7.62
N GLY A 142 -26.79 2.07 -6.41
CA GLY A 142 -27.12 1.10 -5.36
C GLY A 142 -25.90 0.53 -4.62
N GLN A 143 -24.68 0.95 -4.97
CA GLN A 143 -23.47 0.58 -4.24
C GLN A 143 -23.31 1.46 -2.98
N ALA A 144 -22.56 0.96 -1.99
CA ALA A 144 -22.21 1.71 -0.80
C ALA A 144 -21.04 2.66 -1.05
N PHE A 145 -20.99 3.79 -0.35
CA PHE A 145 -19.78 4.60 -0.22
C PHE A 145 -18.92 4.02 0.91
N SER A 146 -18.32 2.86 0.66
CA SER A 146 -17.71 2.06 1.73
C SER A 146 -16.54 2.77 2.41
N LEU A 147 -15.73 3.54 1.67
CA LEU A 147 -14.65 4.32 2.29
C LEU A 147 -15.19 5.34 3.32
N GLU A 148 -16.22 6.10 2.97
CA GLU A 148 -16.84 7.06 3.90
C GLU A 148 -17.40 6.37 5.14
N SER A 149 -18.10 5.24 4.95
CA SER A 149 -18.61 4.44 6.06
C SER A 149 -17.47 3.95 6.97
N VAL A 150 -16.41 3.35 6.41
CA VAL A 150 -15.27 2.83 7.16
C VAL A 150 -14.57 3.93 7.96
N VAL A 151 -14.27 5.06 7.32
CA VAL A 151 -13.60 6.21 7.98
C VAL A 151 -14.49 6.81 9.07
N GLY A 152 -15.81 6.85 8.86
CA GLY A 152 -16.78 7.23 9.88
C GLY A 152 -16.74 6.34 11.12
N HIS A 153 -16.63 5.01 10.92
CA HIS A 153 -16.48 4.08 12.03
C HIS A 153 -15.12 4.20 12.71
N PHE A 154 -14.03 4.46 11.97
CA PHE A 154 -12.72 4.72 12.58
C PHE A 154 -12.77 5.89 13.56
N ARG A 155 -13.35 7.02 13.13
CA ARG A 155 -13.55 8.19 14.00
C ARG A 155 -14.39 7.85 15.22
N HIS A 156 -15.46 7.07 15.04
CA HIS A 156 -16.33 6.67 16.15
C HIS A 156 -15.62 5.76 17.17
N ALA A 157 -14.74 4.87 16.71
CA ALA A 157 -13.97 3.97 17.55
C ALA A 157 -12.78 4.65 18.27
N GLY A 158 -12.67 5.98 18.20
CA GLY A 158 -11.65 6.75 18.89
C GLY A 158 -10.32 6.88 18.15
N ILE A 159 -10.21 6.38 16.91
CA ILE A 159 -9.01 6.59 16.07
C ILE A 159 -8.91 8.08 15.74
N SER A 160 -7.75 8.67 15.96
CA SER A 160 -7.49 10.09 15.72
C SER A 160 -6.67 10.34 14.45
N ARG A 161 -5.80 9.38 14.09
CA ARG A 161 -4.83 9.45 12.99
C ARG A 161 -4.68 8.08 12.34
N VAL A 162 -4.41 8.08 11.05
CA VAL A 162 -4.19 6.88 10.23
C VAL A 162 -2.89 7.02 9.47
N LEU A 163 -1.99 6.05 9.64
CA LEU A 163 -0.78 5.88 8.82
C LEU A 163 -1.00 4.74 7.84
N THR A 164 -0.91 5.03 6.54
CA THR A 164 -1.07 4.04 5.46
C THR A 164 0.04 4.13 4.42
N LEU A 165 0.15 3.12 3.57
CA LEU A 165 0.98 3.11 2.38
C LEU A 165 0.09 3.15 1.13
N ASP A 166 0.49 3.95 0.15
CA ASP A 166 0.01 3.96 -1.24
C ASP A 166 -1.52 3.84 -1.42
N ARG A 167 -2.24 4.80 -0.86
CA ARG A 167 -3.70 4.92 -1.03
C ARG A 167 -4.11 4.83 -2.51
N HIS A 168 -5.24 4.18 -2.78
CA HIS A 168 -5.74 3.98 -4.15
C HIS A 168 -6.00 5.27 -4.95
N SER A 169 -6.49 6.34 -4.29
CA SER A 169 -6.72 7.62 -4.96
C SER A 169 -6.71 8.82 -4.01
N ASN A 170 -6.64 10.01 -4.63
CA ASN A 170 -6.68 11.28 -3.93
C ASN A 170 -8.01 11.57 -3.22
N GLU A 171 -9.11 10.90 -3.60
CA GLU A 171 -10.43 11.13 -2.98
C GLU A 171 -10.47 10.72 -1.50
N SER A 172 -9.60 9.79 -1.08
CA SER A 172 -9.47 9.40 0.32
C SER A 172 -9.18 10.58 1.25
N GLU A 173 -8.30 11.50 0.88
CA GLU A 173 -8.00 12.71 1.67
C GLU A 173 -9.25 13.55 1.91
N ARG A 174 -10.12 13.70 0.89
CA ARG A 174 -11.38 14.45 1.02
C ARG A 174 -12.32 13.78 2.00
N VAL A 175 -12.41 12.45 1.96
CA VAL A 175 -13.23 11.67 2.90
C VAL A 175 -12.72 11.84 4.32
N TYR A 176 -11.42 11.70 4.56
CA TYR A 176 -10.84 11.89 5.90
C TYR A 176 -11.03 13.32 6.40
N ALA A 177 -10.73 14.33 5.57
CA ALA A 177 -10.93 15.73 5.93
C ALA A 177 -12.40 16.03 6.27
N HIS A 178 -13.34 15.52 5.47
CA HIS A 178 -14.77 15.67 5.71
C HIS A 178 -15.19 15.02 7.03
N ILE A 179 -14.89 13.73 7.20
CA ILE A 179 -15.32 12.94 8.36
C ILE A 179 -14.68 13.44 9.64
N TYR A 180 -13.42 13.87 9.65
CA TYR A 180 -12.75 14.37 10.86
C TYR A 180 -12.93 15.87 11.07
N SER A 181 -13.41 16.59 10.06
CA SER A 181 -13.52 18.05 10.08
C SER A 181 -12.18 18.73 10.37
N LYS A 182 -11.12 18.24 9.73
CA LYS A 182 -9.71 18.69 9.83
C LYS A 182 -9.07 18.72 8.45
N ASP A 183 -7.87 19.29 8.33
CA ASP A 183 -7.07 19.05 7.14
C ASP A 183 -6.74 17.56 7.03
N ALA A 184 -6.73 17.02 5.81
CA ALA A 184 -6.43 15.60 5.60
C ALA A 184 -5.03 15.24 6.10
N SER A 185 -4.06 16.15 5.99
CA SER A 185 -2.68 15.96 6.45
C SER A 185 -2.52 15.88 7.97
N GLU A 186 -3.54 16.28 8.73
CA GLU A 186 -3.56 16.11 10.19
C GLU A 186 -4.05 14.73 10.63
N VAL A 187 -4.69 13.98 9.73
CA VAL A 187 -5.39 12.73 10.05
C VAL A 187 -4.84 11.56 9.25
N LEU A 188 -4.72 11.71 7.93
CA LEU A 188 -4.27 10.67 7.02
C LEU A 188 -2.81 10.94 6.61
N PHE A 189 -1.92 10.12 7.14
CA PHE A 189 -0.50 10.09 6.78
C PHE A 189 -0.30 8.97 5.75
N ASN A 190 -0.21 9.34 4.47
CA ASN A 190 0.00 8.39 3.39
C ASN A 190 1.47 8.37 2.96
N LEU A 191 2.10 7.20 3.07
CA LEU A 191 3.44 6.97 2.58
C LEU A 191 3.44 6.75 1.07
N ASP A 192 4.32 7.47 0.37
CA ASP A 192 4.61 7.24 -1.04
C ASP A 192 5.70 6.15 -1.17
N PRO A 193 5.43 5.04 -1.89
CA PRO A 193 6.40 3.98 -2.12
C PRO A 193 7.44 4.30 -3.20
N VAL A 194 7.16 5.26 -4.09
CA VAL A 194 7.99 5.53 -5.27
C VAL A 194 9.43 5.88 -4.91
N PRO A 195 9.73 6.70 -3.87
CA PRO A 195 11.11 6.96 -3.45
C PRO A 195 11.90 5.68 -3.11
N ILE A 196 11.29 4.73 -2.41
CA ILE A 196 11.91 3.44 -2.09
C ILE A 196 12.11 2.60 -3.36
N PHE A 197 11.11 2.58 -4.25
CA PHE A 197 11.22 1.88 -5.52
C PHE A 197 12.33 2.43 -6.39
N VAL A 198 12.47 3.76 -6.49
CA VAL A 198 13.57 4.41 -7.22
C VAL A 198 14.91 4.05 -6.59
N ASN A 199 15.07 4.27 -5.27
CA ASN A 199 16.31 3.99 -4.56
C ASN A 199 16.76 2.53 -4.78
N TYR A 200 15.83 1.58 -4.67
CA TYR A 200 16.10 0.17 -4.92
C TYR A 200 16.35 -0.16 -6.40
N ALA A 201 15.59 0.41 -7.33
CA ALA A 201 15.75 0.16 -8.76
C ALA A 201 17.13 0.59 -9.28
N LEU A 202 17.67 1.70 -8.76
CA LEU A 202 19.01 2.19 -9.09
C LEU A 202 20.14 1.24 -8.67
N GLN A 203 19.85 0.27 -7.80
CA GLN A 203 20.81 -0.73 -7.31
C GLN A 203 20.65 -2.09 -7.99
N LEU A 204 19.61 -2.26 -8.81
CA LEU A 204 19.43 -3.49 -9.56
C LEU A 204 20.54 -3.63 -10.62
N PRO A 205 20.92 -4.87 -10.98
CA PRO A 205 21.89 -5.13 -12.04
C PRO A 205 21.28 -4.92 -13.43
N ILE A 206 20.79 -3.70 -13.69
CA ILE A 206 20.15 -3.27 -14.93
C ILE A 206 21.00 -2.17 -15.59
N ASP A 207 20.91 -2.09 -16.91
CA ASP A 207 21.65 -1.11 -17.69
C ASP A 207 20.97 0.27 -17.61
N LEU A 208 21.57 1.16 -16.82
CA LEU A 208 21.14 2.55 -16.63
C LEU A 208 22.05 3.54 -17.38
N SER A 209 22.88 3.06 -18.31
CA SER A 209 23.79 3.90 -19.10
C SER A 209 23.05 4.98 -19.88
N ASP A 210 23.79 6.03 -20.24
CA ASP A 210 23.28 7.17 -21.00
C ASP A 210 22.01 7.77 -20.41
N SER A 211 21.95 7.88 -19.07
CA SER A 211 20.79 8.38 -18.32
C SER A 211 19.49 7.62 -18.62
N GLY A 212 19.58 6.30 -18.82
CA GLY A 212 18.43 5.41 -19.00
C GLY A 212 17.94 5.27 -20.44
N GLN A 213 18.76 5.51 -21.47
CA GLN A 213 18.34 5.40 -22.89
C GLN A 213 17.79 4.00 -23.26
N ASN A 214 18.16 2.96 -22.51
CA ASN A 214 17.67 1.59 -22.68
C ASN A 214 16.48 1.24 -21.80
N LEU A 215 15.92 2.21 -21.07
CA LEU A 215 14.83 2.05 -20.14
C LEU A 215 13.49 2.55 -20.73
N VAL A 216 12.43 1.81 -20.43
CA VAL A 216 11.05 2.20 -20.65
C VAL A 216 10.34 2.19 -19.30
N LEU A 217 9.92 3.35 -18.81
CA LEU A 217 9.04 3.48 -17.66
C LEU A 217 7.60 3.29 -18.12
N LEU A 218 6.83 2.44 -17.45
CA LEU A 218 5.46 2.13 -17.81
C LEU A 218 4.51 2.40 -16.65
N ALA A 219 3.49 3.22 -16.91
CA ALA A 219 2.30 3.31 -16.08
C ALA A 219 1.18 2.47 -16.71
N PRO A 220 0.80 1.32 -16.11
CA PRO A 220 -0.23 0.43 -16.66
C PRO A 220 -1.63 1.05 -16.69
N ASP A 221 -1.86 2.07 -15.85
CA ASP A 221 -3.08 2.86 -15.84
C ASP A 221 -2.85 4.32 -15.43
N LYS A 222 -3.94 5.10 -15.44
CA LYS A 222 -3.94 6.52 -15.11
C LYS A 222 -3.53 6.87 -13.68
N ASN A 223 -3.78 5.99 -12.71
CA ASN A 223 -3.41 6.25 -11.33
C ASN A 223 -1.88 6.16 -11.17
N ALA A 224 -1.22 5.31 -11.95
CA ALA A 224 0.24 5.16 -11.94
C ALA A 224 1.00 6.24 -12.74
N TRP A 225 0.33 7.17 -13.44
CA TRP A 225 1.00 8.19 -14.25
C TRP A 225 1.91 9.10 -13.42
N GLY A 226 1.43 9.55 -12.26
CA GLY A 226 2.25 10.37 -11.36
C GLY A 226 3.46 9.58 -10.84
N SER A 227 3.29 8.29 -10.54
CA SER A 227 4.36 7.44 -10.02
C SER A 227 5.53 7.29 -11.00
N VAL A 228 5.26 7.16 -12.31
CA VAL A 228 6.34 7.09 -13.32
C VAL A 228 7.02 8.44 -13.54
N ASP A 229 6.28 9.55 -13.45
CA ASP A 229 6.83 10.90 -13.55
C ASP A 229 7.77 11.18 -12.36
N THR A 230 7.32 10.85 -11.14
CA THR A 230 8.14 10.91 -9.91
C THR A 230 9.35 9.99 -10.01
N PHE A 231 9.18 8.77 -10.53
CA PHE A 231 10.30 7.85 -10.74
C PHE A 231 11.37 8.45 -11.66
N GLN A 232 10.98 9.00 -12.81
CA GLN A 232 11.91 9.63 -13.73
C GLN A 232 12.62 10.83 -13.10
N GLY A 233 11.88 11.68 -12.39
CA GLY A 233 12.41 12.86 -11.71
C GLY A 233 13.44 12.52 -10.63
N LEU A 234 13.10 11.60 -9.73
CA LEU A 234 13.99 11.18 -8.63
C LEU A 234 15.21 10.41 -9.14
N SER A 235 15.04 9.51 -10.11
CA SER A 235 16.15 8.74 -10.67
C SER A 235 17.13 9.58 -11.49
N GLY A 236 16.66 10.71 -12.06
CA GLY A 236 17.45 11.51 -13.00
C GLY A 236 17.69 10.84 -14.35
N LEU A 237 16.97 9.75 -14.67
CA LEU A 237 17.07 9.01 -15.93
C LEU A 237 16.29 9.73 -17.05
N CYS A 238 16.77 10.92 -17.41
CA CYS A 238 16.09 11.82 -18.35
C CYS A 238 15.99 11.26 -19.79
N ASN A 239 16.80 10.27 -20.15
CA ASN A 239 16.74 9.62 -21.46
C ASN A 239 15.87 8.35 -21.45
N ALA A 240 15.33 7.94 -20.30
CA ALA A 240 14.31 6.90 -20.26
C ALA A 240 13.08 7.33 -21.05
N SER A 241 12.52 6.42 -21.82
CA SER A 241 11.23 6.64 -22.48
C SER A 241 10.10 6.30 -21.51
N VAL A 242 8.96 6.97 -21.64
CA VAL A 242 7.81 6.78 -20.75
C VAL A 242 6.58 6.41 -21.58
N VAL A 243 5.86 5.39 -21.12
CA VAL A 243 4.61 4.91 -21.72
C VAL A 243 3.51 5.03 -20.67
N TYR A 244 2.41 5.66 -21.07
CA TYR A 244 1.27 5.89 -20.21
C TYR A 244 0.06 5.18 -20.80
N CYS A 245 -0.45 4.19 -20.09
CA CYS A 245 -1.63 3.43 -20.50
C CYS A 245 -2.88 3.92 -19.76
N ASP A 246 -4.03 3.63 -20.35
CA ASP A 246 -5.33 3.78 -19.69
C ASP A 246 -6.06 2.43 -19.75
N LYS A 247 -6.67 2.05 -18.63
CA LYS A 247 -7.46 0.84 -18.50
C LYS A 247 -8.88 1.13 -18.99
N ASN A 248 -9.22 0.67 -20.19
CA ASN A 248 -10.59 0.65 -20.65
C ASN A 248 -11.22 -0.70 -20.29
N ARG A 249 -12.07 -0.70 -19.26
CA ARG A 249 -12.91 -1.84 -18.93
C ARG A 249 -14.19 -1.76 -19.76
N GLU A 250 -14.42 -2.74 -20.64
CA GLU A 250 -15.70 -2.85 -21.34
C GLU A 250 -16.84 -3.19 -20.37
N VAL A 251 -16.52 -3.91 -19.27
CA VAL A 251 -17.44 -4.26 -18.18
C VAL A 251 -16.77 -3.99 -16.83
N PRO A 252 -17.39 -3.23 -15.90
CA PRO A 252 -16.85 -3.04 -14.55
C PRO A 252 -16.66 -4.38 -13.81
N ASN A 253 -15.52 -4.55 -13.13
CA ASN A 253 -15.18 -5.72 -12.29
C ASN A 253 -15.07 -7.09 -12.99
N ASP A 254 -14.96 -7.14 -14.34
CA ASP A 254 -14.61 -8.36 -15.06
C ASP A 254 -13.11 -8.34 -15.45
N PRO A 255 -12.25 -9.18 -14.84
CA PRO A 255 -10.82 -9.23 -15.17
C PRO A 255 -10.54 -9.78 -16.59
N ASN A 256 -11.51 -10.43 -17.24
CA ASN A 256 -11.35 -11.04 -18.56
C ASN A 256 -11.73 -10.12 -19.73
N ARG A 257 -12.26 -8.92 -19.46
CA ARG A 257 -12.67 -7.92 -20.47
C ARG A 257 -11.94 -6.59 -20.32
N LEU A 258 -10.64 -6.70 -20.08
CA LEU A 258 -9.75 -5.57 -19.90
C LEU A 258 -8.99 -5.32 -21.20
N LYS A 259 -9.05 -4.09 -21.72
CA LYS A 259 -8.13 -3.60 -22.74
C LYS A 259 -7.33 -2.46 -22.14
N ALA A 260 -6.02 -2.63 -22.04
CA ALA A 260 -5.15 -1.50 -21.85
C ALA A 260 -4.96 -0.83 -23.23
N SER A 261 -4.93 0.50 -23.25
CA SER A 261 -4.59 1.23 -24.47
C SER A 261 -3.51 2.23 -24.13
N ILE A 262 -2.46 2.27 -24.95
CA ILE A 262 -1.43 3.31 -24.87
C ILE A 262 -2.14 4.65 -25.10
N SER A 263 -2.14 5.49 -24.07
CA SER A 263 -2.77 6.81 -24.13
C SER A 263 -1.80 7.88 -24.63
N LYS A 264 -0.55 7.82 -24.16
CA LYS A 264 0.53 8.70 -24.62
C LYS A 264 1.89 8.03 -24.39
N THR A 265 2.89 8.46 -25.13
CA THR A 265 4.29 8.07 -24.94
C THR A 265 5.17 9.31 -25.00
N SER A 266 6.37 9.24 -24.43
CA SER A 266 7.39 10.26 -24.63
C SER A 266 7.94 10.25 -26.07
N ASP A 267 8.46 11.38 -26.54
CA ASP A 267 8.94 11.55 -27.92
C ASP A 267 10.10 10.63 -28.32
N ASN A 268 10.86 10.14 -27.34
CA ASN A 268 11.98 9.21 -27.51
C ASN A 268 11.57 7.72 -27.45
N PHE A 269 10.28 7.39 -27.27
CA PHE A 269 9.83 5.99 -27.26
C PHE A 269 9.94 5.35 -28.65
N ARG A 270 10.58 4.17 -28.74
CA ARG A 270 10.82 3.44 -30.00
C ARG A 270 10.43 1.95 -29.91
N GLY A 271 9.55 1.61 -28.98
CA GLY A 271 9.19 0.23 -28.67
C GLY A 271 9.99 -0.38 -27.52
N VAL A 272 9.59 -1.58 -27.10
CA VAL A 272 10.16 -2.26 -25.91
C VAL A 272 11.17 -3.36 -26.26
N LYS A 273 11.31 -3.70 -27.53
CA LYS A 273 12.21 -4.78 -27.98
C LYS A 273 13.64 -4.52 -27.51
N ASP A 274 14.25 -5.51 -26.86
CA ASP A 274 15.62 -5.47 -26.32
C ASP A 274 15.88 -4.40 -25.23
N LYS A 275 14.83 -3.68 -24.79
CA LYS A 275 14.86 -2.68 -23.72
C LYS A 275 14.59 -3.28 -22.34
N ILE A 276 14.91 -2.53 -21.30
CA ILE A 276 14.47 -2.83 -19.93
C ILE A 276 13.16 -2.09 -19.70
N VAL A 277 12.14 -2.79 -19.22
CA VAL A 277 10.85 -2.18 -18.88
C VAL A 277 10.71 -2.17 -17.36
N VAL A 278 10.40 -1.01 -16.81
CA VAL A 278 10.06 -0.81 -15.39
C VAL A 278 8.62 -0.33 -15.31
N ALA A 279 7.73 -1.20 -14.85
CA ALA A 279 6.32 -0.88 -14.62
C ALA A 279 6.08 -0.56 -13.15
N ILE A 280 5.20 0.40 -12.88
CA ILE A 280 4.80 0.79 -11.51
C ILE A 280 3.27 0.74 -11.42
N ASP A 281 2.71 0.09 -10.41
CA ASP A 281 1.25 0.08 -10.13
C ASP A 281 1.01 0.04 -8.60
N ASP A 282 -0.15 0.51 -8.15
CA ASP A 282 -0.50 0.52 -6.71
C ASP A 282 -0.75 -0.90 -6.18
N LYS A 283 -1.55 -1.68 -6.92
CA LYS A 283 -2.04 -2.98 -6.48
C LYS A 283 -2.07 -3.99 -7.62
N ALA A 284 -1.58 -5.20 -7.35
CA ALA A 284 -1.72 -6.33 -8.28
C ALA A 284 -2.46 -7.51 -7.62
N ASP A 285 -3.63 -7.84 -8.15
CA ASP A 285 -4.47 -8.93 -7.67
C ASP A 285 -4.40 -10.16 -8.58
N THR A 286 -4.93 -10.06 -9.80
CA THR A 286 -4.92 -11.16 -10.77
C THR A 286 -3.76 -11.08 -11.78
N MET A 287 -2.91 -10.04 -11.68
CA MET A 287 -1.87 -9.66 -12.67
C MET A 287 -2.38 -9.36 -14.09
N GLY A 288 -3.68 -9.51 -14.38
CA GLY A 288 -4.22 -9.44 -15.74
C GLY A 288 -3.96 -8.10 -16.46
N THR A 289 -3.95 -6.99 -15.73
CA THR A 289 -3.56 -5.69 -16.31
C THR A 289 -2.12 -5.70 -16.78
N LEU A 290 -1.20 -6.09 -15.89
CA LEU A 290 0.22 -6.11 -16.20
C LEU A 290 0.46 -7.07 -17.36
N ARG A 291 -0.13 -8.27 -17.33
CA ARG A 291 -0.07 -9.21 -18.46
C ARG A 291 -0.52 -8.57 -19.78
N THR A 292 -1.73 -7.99 -19.82
CA THR A 292 -2.28 -7.39 -21.04
C THR A 292 -1.39 -6.24 -21.54
N THR A 293 -1.04 -5.31 -20.66
CA THR A 293 -0.30 -4.11 -21.03
C THR A 293 1.16 -4.43 -21.40
N LEU A 294 1.86 -5.18 -20.56
CA LEU A 294 3.29 -5.44 -20.68
C LEU A 294 3.64 -6.54 -21.66
N VAL A 295 2.74 -7.50 -21.87
CA VAL A 295 3.02 -8.68 -22.67
C VAL A 295 2.22 -8.65 -23.96
N GLU A 296 0.92 -8.37 -23.91
CA GLU A 296 0.08 -8.47 -25.12
C GLU A 296 0.19 -7.20 -25.98
N ASP A 297 0.06 -6.02 -25.39
CA ASP A 297 -0.01 -4.76 -26.14
C ASP A 297 1.36 -4.20 -26.52
N LEU A 298 2.32 -4.20 -25.58
CA LEU A 298 3.61 -3.56 -25.78
C LEU A 298 4.66 -4.42 -26.50
N THR A 299 4.51 -5.75 -26.55
CA THR A 299 5.53 -6.64 -27.14
C THR A 299 5.25 -7.10 -28.57
N THR A 300 4.28 -6.48 -29.24
CA THR A 300 3.90 -6.77 -30.62
C THR A 300 5.10 -6.71 -31.59
N ASP A 301 5.99 -5.74 -31.40
CA ASP A 301 7.20 -5.56 -32.21
C ASP A 301 8.45 -6.31 -31.66
N GLY A 302 8.30 -7.02 -30.54
CA GLY A 302 9.36 -7.79 -29.89
C GLY A 302 9.32 -7.72 -28.36
N LYS A 303 9.97 -8.68 -27.70
CA LYS A 303 9.98 -8.80 -26.24
C LYS A 303 11.03 -7.90 -25.59
N PRO A 304 10.75 -7.37 -24.38
CA PRO A 304 11.77 -6.68 -23.59
C PRO A 304 12.88 -7.64 -23.17
N ARG A 305 14.09 -7.11 -23.00
CA ARG A 305 15.24 -7.85 -22.48
C ARG A 305 15.06 -8.21 -21.01
N GLN A 306 14.51 -7.28 -20.23
CA GLN A 306 14.13 -7.50 -18.84
C GLN A 306 12.83 -6.75 -18.54
N LEU A 307 12.02 -7.33 -17.66
CA LEU A 307 10.78 -6.74 -17.19
C LEU A 307 10.79 -6.71 -15.66
N HIS A 308 10.69 -5.52 -15.10
CA HIS A 308 10.59 -5.26 -13.66
C HIS A 308 9.23 -4.62 -13.38
N ALA A 309 8.46 -5.19 -12.47
CA ALA A 309 7.19 -4.62 -12.02
C ALA A 309 7.33 -4.25 -10.54
N PHE A 310 7.15 -2.97 -10.22
CA PHE A 310 7.13 -2.45 -8.85
C PHE A 310 5.67 -2.26 -8.44
N ILE A 311 5.22 -3.07 -7.49
CA ILE A 311 3.83 -3.11 -7.06
C ILE A 311 3.76 -2.96 -5.56
N THR A 312 3.06 -1.93 -5.08
CA THR A 312 3.02 -1.67 -3.64
C THR A 312 2.30 -2.76 -2.88
N HIS A 313 1.07 -3.09 -3.28
CA HIS A 313 0.27 -4.13 -2.63
C HIS A 313 0.11 -5.36 -3.54
N MET A 314 0.88 -6.41 -3.24
CA MET A 314 0.88 -7.67 -3.99
C MET A 314 -0.22 -8.62 -3.51
N ILE A 315 -1.48 -8.31 -3.83
CA ILE A 315 -2.66 -9.09 -3.40
C ILE A 315 -2.61 -10.53 -3.90
N MET A 316 -2.23 -10.75 -5.16
CA MET A 316 -1.95 -12.07 -5.77
C MET A 316 -2.92 -13.18 -5.32
N SER A 317 -4.22 -12.97 -5.50
CA SER A 317 -5.26 -13.89 -4.98
C SER A 317 -5.42 -15.17 -5.78
N THR A 318 -4.96 -15.20 -7.02
CA THR A 318 -5.12 -16.34 -7.93
C THR A 318 -3.80 -17.00 -8.28
N ARG A 319 -3.81 -18.32 -8.47
CA ARG A 319 -2.66 -19.07 -8.98
C ARG A 319 -2.20 -18.56 -10.35
N SER A 320 -3.12 -18.12 -11.20
CA SER A 320 -2.80 -17.57 -12.52
C SER A 320 -1.87 -16.35 -12.44
N ALA A 321 -1.94 -15.55 -11.37
CA ALA A 321 -1.04 -14.42 -11.17
C ALA A 321 0.42 -14.89 -11.06
N TYR A 322 0.67 -15.98 -10.33
CA TYR A 322 1.97 -16.61 -10.17
C TYR A 322 2.46 -17.25 -11.48
N GLU A 323 1.57 -17.93 -12.19
CA GLU A 323 1.86 -18.51 -13.51
C GLU A 323 2.22 -17.44 -14.56
N ASP A 324 1.57 -16.27 -14.52
CA ASP A 324 1.88 -15.13 -15.38
C ASP A 324 3.28 -14.57 -15.09
N ILE A 325 3.68 -14.46 -13.81
CA ILE A 325 5.02 -14.03 -13.39
C ILE A 325 6.08 -14.97 -13.98
N TYR A 326 5.88 -16.27 -13.83
CA TYR A 326 6.78 -17.30 -14.35
C TYR A 326 6.87 -17.27 -15.89
N THR A 327 5.71 -17.36 -16.56
CA THR A 327 5.60 -17.50 -18.02
C THR A 327 6.22 -16.31 -18.74
N HIS A 328 6.02 -15.12 -18.20
CA HIS A 328 6.48 -13.86 -18.80
C HIS A 328 7.80 -13.35 -18.21
N ARG A 329 8.41 -14.10 -17.30
CA ARG A 329 9.68 -13.77 -16.62
C ARG A 329 9.65 -12.37 -16.00
N ILE A 330 8.55 -12.04 -15.34
CA ILE A 330 8.37 -10.76 -14.66
C ILE A 330 9.22 -10.79 -13.39
N ASN A 331 10.14 -9.85 -13.22
CA ASN A 331 10.81 -9.61 -11.94
C ASN A 331 9.88 -8.72 -11.12
N LEU A 332 9.10 -9.30 -10.21
CA LEU A 332 8.15 -8.58 -9.38
C LEU A 332 8.85 -8.09 -8.11
N HIS A 333 8.70 -6.81 -7.80
CA HIS A 333 9.21 -6.17 -6.59
C HIS A 333 8.03 -5.51 -5.89
N GLY A 334 7.80 -5.80 -4.61
CA GLY A 334 6.66 -5.20 -3.93
C GLY A 334 6.78 -5.20 -2.42
N SER A 335 5.91 -4.45 -1.74
CA SER A 335 6.06 -4.25 -0.30
C SER A 335 5.60 -5.47 0.53
N ASN A 336 5.97 -5.49 1.81
CA ASN A 336 5.44 -6.43 2.79
C ASN A 336 4.06 -6.04 3.35
N SER A 337 3.36 -5.07 2.75
CA SER A 337 1.97 -4.73 3.15
C SER A 337 1.01 -5.89 2.99
N HIS A 338 1.33 -6.78 2.06
CA HIS A 338 0.59 -7.99 1.74
C HIS A 338 1.58 -9.17 1.65
N PRO A 339 2.00 -9.75 2.79
CA PRO A 339 3.04 -10.76 2.92
C PRO A 339 2.55 -12.14 2.43
N ASN A 340 2.26 -12.26 1.15
CA ASN A 340 1.90 -13.54 0.51
C ASN A 340 3.07 -14.53 0.45
N MET A 341 4.30 -14.02 0.50
CA MET A 341 5.51 -14.85 0.36
C MET A 341 5.81 -15.72 1.59
N THR A 342 5.17 -15.45 2.72
CA THR A 342 5.31 -16.30 3.92
C THR A 342 4.54 -17.62 3.78
N PHE A 343 3.51 -17.66 2.93
CA PHE A 343 2.56 -18.79 2.85
C PHE A 343 2.50 -19.50 1.49
N LYS A 344 3.07 -18.91 0.43
CA LYS A 344 2.97 -19.39 -0.96
C LYS A 344 4.33 -19.74 -1.56
N LYS A 345 5.17 -20.50 -0.85
CA LYS A 345 6.54 -20.83 -1.29
C LYS A 345 6.61 -21.77 -2.50
N ASP A 346 5.55 -22.52 -2.75
CA ASP A 346 5.50 -23.56 -3.79
C ASP A 346 4.79 -23.12 -5.08
N GLU A 347 4.33 -21.88 -5.17
CA GLU A 347 3.70 -21.34 -6.39
C GLU A 347 4.77 -21.03 -7.46
N PRO A 348 4.45 -21.18 -8.76
CA PRO A 348 5.40 -20.87 -9.84
C PRO A 348 5.79 -19.38 -9.86
N GLY A 349 7.03 -19.04 -10.22
CA GLY A 349 7.46 -17.65 -10.39
C GLY A 349 7.74 -16.91 -9.08
N VAL A 350 7.53 -17.54 -7.92
CA VAL A 350 7.92 -17.06 -6.58
C VAL A 350 9.39 -16.66 -6.51
N GLU A 351 10.26 -17.35 -7.26
CA GLU A 351 11.68 -17.06 -7.38
C GLU A 351 11.98 -15.71 -8.03
N ASN A 352 11.03 -15.16 -8.79
CA ASN A 352 11.11 -13.85 -9.41
C ASN A 352 10.47 -12.74 -8.56
N ILE A 353 9.90 -13.08 -7.40
CA ILE A 353 9.28 -12.11 -6.50
C ILE A 353 10.30 -11.68 -5.44
N THR A 354 10.47 -10.38 -5.31
CA THR A 354 11.27 -9.75 -4.27
C THR A 354 10.36 -8.93 -3.38
N VAL A 355 10.40 -9.19 -2.07
CA VAL A 355 9.65 -8.41 -1.08
C VAL A 355 10.55 -7.31 -0.55
N ILE A 356 10.09 -6.08 -0.58
CA ILE A 356 10.72 -4.93 0.05
C ILE A 356 10.01 -4.73 1.39
N ASP A 357 10.74 -4.82 2.49
CA ASP A 357 10.23 -4.60 3.82
C ASP A 357 10.14 -3.10 4.10
N PHE A 358 8.93 -2.57 4.12
CA PHE A 358 8.61 -1.17 4.36
C PHE A 358 8.47 -0.85 5.86
N THR A 359 8.64 -1.84 6.74
CA THR A 359 8.49 -1.61 8.20
C THR A 359 9.39 -0.48 8.74
N PRO A 360 10.67 -0.33 8.32
CA PRO A 360 11.48 0.80 8.75
C PRO A 360 10.93 2.15 8.28
N TYR A 361 10.32 2.22 7.09
CA TYR A 361 9.67 3.43 6.58
C TYR A 361 8.45 3.82 7.41
N PHE A 362 7.62 2.84 7.79
CA PHE A 362 6.50 3.07 8.71
C PHE A 362 6.99 3.54 10.08
N ALA A 363 8.06 2.94 10.60
CA ALA A 363 8.62 3.32 11.89
C ALA A 363 9.17 4.76 11.88
N TRP A 364 9.92 5.10 10.83
CA TRP A 364 10.40 6.46 10.57
C TRP A 364 9.24 7.45 10.48
N ALA A 365 8.20 7.13 9.70
CA ALA A 365 7.05 8.00 9.51
C ALA A 365 6.27 8.22 10.81
N LEU A 366 6.06 7.15 11.59
CA LEU A 366 5.37 7.23 12.87
C LEU A 366 6.06 8.24 13.79
N VAL A 367 7.38 8.13 13.96
CA VAL A 367 8.15 8.96 14.90
C VAL A 367 8.35 10.39 14.40
N ASN A 368 8.64 10.57 13.11
CA ASN A 368 9.03 11.88 12.58
C ASN A 368 7.85 12.72 12.09
N HIS A 369 6.73 12.08 11.74
CA HIS A 369 5.59 12.74 11.10
C HIS A 369 4.29 12.54 11.88
N VAL A 370 3.88 11.29 12.07
CA VAL A 370 2.56 11.00 12.63
C VAL A 370 2.44 11.49 14.06
N LEU A 371 3.32 11.04 14.96
CA LEU A 371 3.25 11.37 16.39
C LEU A 371 3.41 12.88 16.65
N PRO A 372 4.35 13.60 16.00
CA PRO A 372 4.45 15.06 16.13
C PRO A 372 3.35 15.84 15.41
N GLY A 373 2.55 15.20 14.55
CA GLY A 373 1.53 15.88 13.73
C GLY A 373 2.12 16.74 12.61
N ILE A 374 3.25 16.31 12.03
CA ILE A 374 3.95 17.00 10.95
C ILE A 374 3.66 16.27 9.63
N PRO A 375 3.16 16.94 8.59
CA PRO A 375 2.94 16.31 7.29
C PRO A 375 4.20 15.62 6.75
N ILE A 376 4.00 14.49 6.05
CA ILE A 376 5.11 13.81 5.36
C ILE A 376 5.61 14.72 4.24
N GLN A 377 6.91 14.99 4.23
CA GLN A 377 7.52 15.80 3.18
C GLN A 377 7.76 14.98 1.92
N GLU A 378 7.64 15.61 0.77
CA GLU A 378 7.97 14.98 -0.51
C GLU A 378 9.47 14.63 -0.59
N CYS A 379 9.75 13.48 -1.20
CA CYS A 379 11.12 13.09 -1.52
C CYS A 379 11.66 13.98 -2.63
N THR A 380 12.94 14.31 -2.55
CA THR A 380 13.68 15.07 -3.55
C THR A 380 14.86 14.24 -4.04
N LYS A 381 15.45 14.61 -5.17
CA LYS A 381 16.63 13.91 -5.67
C LYS A 381 17.80 14.00 -4.68
N GLU A 382 17.91 15.12 -3.97
CA GLU A 382 18.98 15.40 -3.01
C GLU A 382 18.89 14.53 -1.74
N ASN A 383 17.69 14.10 -1.35
CA ASN A 383 17.48 13.29 -0.14
C ASN A 383 17.13 11.81 -0.41
N LEU A 384 17.10 11.40 -1.69
CA LEU A 384 16.77 10.04 -2.10
C LEU A 384 17.66 8.98 -1.45
N ASP A 385 18.95 9.27 -1.25
CA ASP A 385 19.89 8.33 -0.63
C ASP A 385 19.52 8.01 0.82
N ASN A 386 18.88 8.94 1.53
CA ASN A 386 18.42 8.72 2.91
C ASN A 386 17.34 7.63 2.99
N PHE A 387 16.62 7.36 1.89
CA PHE A 387 15.61 6.30 1.86
C PHE A 387 16.23 4.91 1.91
N ARG A 388 17.55 4.76 1.69
CA ARG A 388 18.23 3.47 1.78
C ARG A 388 18.08 2.79 3.15
N GLU A 389 18.03 3.58 4.22
CA GLU A 389 17.88 3.07 5.59
C GLU A 389 16.41 2.80 5.95
N LEU A 390 15.46 3.20 5.09
CA LEU A 390 14.02 3.10 5.32
C LEU A 390 13.41 1.80 4.78
N TYR A 391 14.20 0.89 4.22
CA TYR A 391 13.70 -0.42 3.82
C TYR A 391 14.79 -1.50 3.92
N SER A 392 14.36 -2.76 3.93
CA SER A 392 15.25 -3.90 3.68
C SER A 392 14.67 -4.77 2.57
N VAL A 393 15.49 -5.62 1.95
CA VAL A 393 15.02 -6.51 0.88
C VAL A 393 14.98 -7.94 1.36
N ILE A 394 13.87 -8.62 1.14
CA ILE A 394 13.64 -10.02 1.46
C ILE A 394 13.47 -10.79 0.16
N LYS A 395 14.39 -11.72 -0.12
CA LYS A 395 14.32 -12.62 -1.27
C LYS A 395 14.29 -14.07 -0.78
N GLN A 396 13.33 -14.86 -1.27
CA GLN A 396 13.15 -16.26 -0.85
C GLN A 396 13.09 -16.45 0.68
N GLY A 397 12.53 -15.47 1.41
CA GLY A 397 12.42 -15.50 2.87
C GLY A 397 13.72 -15.22 3.63
N LYS A 398 14.78 -14.76 2.96
CA LYS A 398 16.01 -14.26 3.59
C LYS A 398 16.16 -12.78 3.33
N ILE A 399 16.59 -12.02 4.34
CA ILE A 399 17.05 -10.64 4.14
C ILE A 399 18.30 -10.71 3.27
N VAL A 400 18.29 -9.98 2.16
CA VAL A 400 19.41 -9.86 1.23
C VAL A 400 20.01 -8.48 1.41
N ASP A 401 21.21 -8.43 1.97
CA ASP A 401 22.03 -7.25 1.87
C ASP A 401 22.63 -7.21 0.46
N TYR A 402 22.31 -6.19 -0.32
CA TYR A 402 22.97 -5.94 -1.61
C TYR A 402 24.40 -5.38 -1.43
N MET A 403 25.03 -5.61 -0.26
CA MET A 403 26.37 -5.14 0.12
C MET A 403 27.47 -6.19 -0.14
N SER A 404 27.39 -6.96 -1.22
CA SER A 404 28.51 -7.81 -1.67
C SER A 404 28.83 -7.61 -3.13
#